data_AF-A0A1W1HNH5-F1
#
_entry.id   AF-A0A1W1HNH5-F1
#
_cell.length_a   1.000
_cell.length_b   1.000
_cell.length_c   1.000
_cell.angle_alpha   90.00
_cell.angle_beta   90.00
_cell.angle_gamma   90.00
#
_symmetry.space_group_name_H-M   'P 1'
#
loop_
_entity.id
_entity.type
_entity.pdbx_description
1 polymer ?
#
loop_
_entity_poly.entity_id
_entity_poly.type
_entity_poly.pdbx_seq_one_letter_code
_entity_poly.pdbx_strand_id
1 'polypeptide(L)'
;MIADDPQALLKALHVTAPRDIDIEAIAQYCGATVMYERLVGCEGRIIGHGNRAIITVDQRATTSRKRFSAAHELGHWMKHRGKVALVCNNEQLMCKWEGRDRESVANRYAAELLLPQYLFQSLLKDKPLTLETVRGLAEQFETSITATAMRLVQLTDRPAALICASAHGRAWFELSPSAKAAQCWPRRTLPVESGAAAILKRDEEPIGPRKVSPTVWFGGNNASIRDVVEDTVRITAHLALSLVVWPSSCAR
;
A
#
# COMPACT_ATOMS: atom_id res chain seq x y z
N MET A 1 -5.16 22.88 -8.39
CA MET A 1 -5.38 23.50 -7.06
C MET A 1 -4.48 22.80 -6.04
N ILE A 2 -4.13 23.42 -4.90
CA ILE A 2 -3.25 22.81 -3.87
C ILE A 2 -3.76 21.41 -3.47
N ALA A 3 -5.08 21.25 -3.36
CA ALA A 3 -5.72 19.99 -2.98
C ALA A 3 -5.66 18.87 -4.05
N ASP A 4 -5.13 19.13 -5.25
CA ASP A 4 -4.88 18.07 -6.23
C ASP A 4 -3.63 17.25 -5.86
N ASP A 5 -2.68 17.84 -5.15
CA ASP A 5 -1.50 17.14 -4.63
C ASP A 5 -1.72 16.88 -3.12
N PRO A 6 -1.92 15.62 -2.70
CA PRO A 6 -2.20 15.32 -1.30
C PRO A 6 -1.04 15.73 -0.38
N GLN A 7 0.20 15.72 -0.84
CA GLN A 7 1.32 16.15 0.00
C GLN A 7 1.39 17.67 0.14
N ALA A 8 1.11 18.42 -0.93
CA ALA A 8 1.01 19.87 -0.86
C ALA A 8 -0.15 20.31 0.04
N LEU A 9 -1.29 19.61 -0.04
CA LEU A 9 -2.44 19.81 0.84
C LEU A 9 -2.07 19.64 2.31
N LEU A 10 -1.45 18.51 2.67
CA LEU A 10 -1.06 18.24 4.06
C LEU A 10 -0.07 19.29 4.60
N LYS A 11 0.88 19.74 3.78
CA LYS A 11 1.82 20.81 4.15
C LYS A 11 1.11 22.15 4.37
N ALA A 12 0.15 22.50 3.51
CA ALA A 12 -0.65 23.72 3.68
C ALA A 12 -1.51 23.69 4.96
N LEU A 13 -1.94 22.50 5.37
CA LEU A 13 -2.67 22.26 6.62
C LEU A 13 -1.75 22.08 7.85
N HIS A 14 -0.43 22.25 7.69
CA HIS A 14 0.56 22.10 8.76
C HIS A 14 0.53 20.73 9.46
N VAL A 15 0.27 19.66 8.70
CA VAL A 15 0.40 18.28 9.19
C VAL A 15 1.89 17.98 9.40
N THR A 16 2.27 17.62 10.63
CA THR A 16 3.69 17.41 11.01
C THR A 16 3.96 16.02 11.57
N ALA A 17 2.93 15.27 11.94
CA ALA A 17 3.01 13.91 12.43
C ALA A 17 1.86 13.05 11.87
N PRO A 18 2.00 11.71 11.83
CA PRO A 18 0.95 10.81 11.34
C PRO A 18 -0.42 11.02 12.00
N ARG A 19 -0.42 11.25 13.32
CA ARG A 19 -1.63 11.52 14.12
C ARG A 19 -2.37 12.81 13.72
N ASP A 20 -1.70 13.73 13.01
CA ASP A 20 -2.32 14.98 12.55
C ASP A 20 -3.15 14.75 11.27
N ILE A 21 -3.09 13.54 10.67
CA ILE A 21 -3.87 13.17 9.47
C ILE A 21 -5.29 12.79 9.88
N ASP A 22 -6.11 13.81 10.10
CA ASP A 22 -7.56 13.73 10.32
C ASP A 22 -8.28 13.76 8.96
N ILE A 23 -8.78 12.61 8.52
CA ILE A 23 -9.34 12.47 7.17
C ILE A 23 -10.66 13.24 7.03
N GLU A 24 -11.45 13.31 8.09
CA GLU A 24 -12.71 14.06 8.14
C GLU A 24 -12.46 15.56 8.03
N ALA A 25 -11.52 16.10 8.80
CA ALA A 25 -11.16 17.52 8.76
C ALA A 25 -10.56 17.92 7.40
N ILE A 26 -9.67 17.09 6.86
CA ILE A 26 -9.06 17.31 5.53
C ILE A 26 -10.14 17.27 4.44
N ALA A 27 -11.04 16.28 4.47
CA ALA A 27 -12.14 16.20 3.51
C ALA A 27 -13.05 17.44 3.62
N GLN A 28 -13.38 17.86 4.84
CA GLN A 28 -14.23 19.02 5.09
C GLN A 28 -13.60 20.31 4.54
N TYR A 29 -12.29 20.50 4.73
CA TYR A 29 -11.53 21.59 4.11
C TYR A 29 -11.64 21.57 2.58
N CYS A 30 -11.63 20.39 1.96
CA CYS A 30 -11.82 20.20 0.52
C CYS A 30 -13.28 20.31 0.04
N GLY A 31 -14.22 20.65 0.94
CA GLY A 31 -15.64 20.76 0.63
C GLY A 31 -16.39 19.42 0.58
N ALA A 32 -15.82 18.35 1.13
CA ALA A 32 -16.46 17.04 1.20
C ALA A 32 -16.71 16.63 2.66
N THR A 33 -17.95 16.29 3.02
CA THR A 33 -18.28 15.82 4.37
C THR A 33 -18.27 14.30 4.40
N VAL A 34 -17.52 13.71 5.33
CA VAL A 34 -17.47 12.24 5.53
C VAL A 34 -18.56 11.83 6.50
N MET A 35 -19.31 10.79 6.14
CA MET A 35 -20.33 10.16 6.96
C MET A 35 -20.12 8.65 7.02
N TYR A 36 -20.39 8.05 8.18
CA TYR A 36 -20.29 6.61 8.38
C TYR A 36 -21.69 6.02 8.50
N GLU A 37 -22.08 5.20 7.53
CA GLU A 37 -23.41 4.60 7.45
C GLU A 37 -23.32 3.14 7.04
N ARG A 38 -24.40 2.37 7.19
CA ARG A 38 -24.44 1.02 6.61
C ARG A 38 -24.58 1.11 5.09
N LEU A 39 -23.60 0.56 4.39
CA LEU A 39 -23.64 0.41 2.94
C LEU A 39 -23.84 -1.05 2.54
N VAL A 40 -24.48 -1.28 1.40
CA VAL A 40 -24.69 -2.60 0.80
C VAL A 40 -24.08 -2.57 -0.59
N GLY A 41 -23.21 -3.55 -0.89
CA GLY A 41 -22.55 -3.68 -2.19
C GLY A 41 -21.33 -2.80 -2.43
N CYS A 42 -20.99 -1.90 -1.50
CA CYS A 42 -19.84 -0.99 -1.60
C CYS A 42 -19.23 -0.67 -0.22
N GLU A 43 -17.95 -0.28 -0.20
CA GLU A 43 -17.25 0.19 1.00
C GLU A 43 -17.23 1.71 1.15
N GLY A 44 -17.52 2.42 0.06
CA GLY A 44 -17.52 3.87 -0.03
C GLY A 44 -18.33 4.34 -1.24
N ARG A 45 -18.86 5.55 -1.15
CA ARG A 45 -19.47 6.27 -2.28
C ARG A 45 -19.34 7.77 -2.09
N ILE A 46 -19.41 8.50 -3.19
CA ILE A 46 -19.42 9.97 -3.17
C ILE A 46 -20.57 10.54 -4.01
N ILE A 47 -21.27 11.51 -3.44
CA ILE A 47 -22.31 12.28 -4.11
C ILE A 47 -21.93 13.76 -4.04
N GLY A 48 -21.66 14.37 -5.19
CA GLY A 48 -21.25 15.77 -5.30
C GLY A 48 -22.25 16.65 -6.02
N HIS A 49 -22.43 17.89 -5.55
CA HIS A 49 -23.19 18.93 -6.24
C HIS A 49 -22.47 20.29 -6.10
N GLY A 50 -22.15 20.91 -7.23
CA GLY A 50 -21.40 22.17 -7.29
C GLY A 50 -20.03 22.06 -6.60
N ASN A 51 -19.90 22.75 -5.47
CA ASN A 51 -18.66 22.83 -4.70
C ASN A 51 -18.67 22.03 -3.39
N ARG A 52 -19.66 21.15 -3.21
CA ARG A 52 -19.78 20.31 -2.02
C ARG A 52 -20.03 18.86 -2.38
N ALA A 53 -19.59 17.95 -1.52
CA ALA A 53 -19.85 16.53 -1.64
C ALA A 53 -20.13 15.88 -0.29
N ILE A 54 -20.81 14.75 -0.33
CA ILE A 54 -20.96 13.82 0.80
C ILE A 54 -20.24 12.53 0.41
N ILE A 55 -19.27 12.14 1.24
CA ILE A 55 -18.58 10.85 1.19
C ILE A 55 -19.26 9.96 2.21
N THR A 56 -19.85 8.85 1.79
CA THR A 56 -20.38 7.84 2.72
C THR A 56 -19.44 6.63 2.75
N VAL A 57 -19.05 6.19 3.93
CA VAL A 57 -18.18 5.02 4.14
C VAL A 57 -18.91 3.98 4.98
N ASP A 58 -18.69 2.69 4.71
CA ASP A 58 -19.32 1.62 5.49
C ASP A 58 -18.87 1.66 6.95
N GLN A 59 -19.81 1.89 7.86
CA GLN A 59 -19.57 1.98 9.30
C GLN A 59 -19.03 0.68 9.91
N ARG A 60 -19.18 -0.47 9.25
CA ARG A 60 -18.71 -1.78 9.75
C ARG A 60 -17.25 -2.06 9.43
N ALA A 61 -16.64 -1.28 8.54
CA ALA A 61 -15.25 -1.45 8.16
C ALA A 61 -14.30 -1.14 9.33
N THR A 62 -13.11 -1.73 9.32
CA THR A 62 -12.05 -1.43 10.29
C THR A 62 -11.60 0.03 10.15
N THR A 63 -10.98 0.60 11.18
CA THR A 63 -10.50 2.00 11.16
C THR A 63 -9.60 2.30 9.96
N SER A 64 -8.62 1.45 9.68
CA SER A 64 -7.74 1.61 8.53
C SER A 64 -8.48 1.54 7.19
N ARG A 65 -9.51 0.70 7.10
CA ARG A 65 -10.34 0.59 5.91
C ARG A 65 -11.25 1.81 5.74
N LYS A 66 -11.85 2.30 6.81
CA LYS A 66 -12.64 3.54 6.83
C LYS A 66 -11.82 4.72 6.33
N ARG A 67 -10.64 4.91 6.91
CA ARG A 67 -9.69 5.98 6.53
C ARG A 67 -9.31 5.88 5.05
N PHE A 68 -8.97 4.68 4.58
CA PHE A 68 -8.64 4.46 3.17
C PHE A 68 -9.83 4.75 2.24
N SER A 69 -11.02 4.25 2.54
CA SER A 69 -12.22 4.49 1.73
C SER A 69 -12.55 5.98 1.67
N ALA A 70 -12.52 6.70 2.81
CA ALA A 70 -12.74 8.14 2.83
C ALA A 70 -11.70 8.89 1.98
N ALA A 71 -10.42 8.53 2.10
CA ALA A 71 -9.34 9.13 1.32
C ALA A 71 -9.41 8.79 -0.18
N HIS A 72 -9.91 7.60 -0.53
CA HIS A 72 -10.14 7.16 -1.89
C HIS A 72 -11.27 7.97 -2.54
N GLU A 73 -12.41 8.08 -1.87
CA GLU A 73 -13.53 8.91 -2.34
C GLU A 73 -13.15 10.40 -2.42
N LEU A 74 -12.32 10.89 -1.49
CA LEU A 74 -11.73 12.23 -1.58
C LEU A 74 -10.80 12.34 -2.79
N GLY A 75 -10.03 11.31 -3.12
CA GLY A 75 -9.24 11.26 -4.35
C GLY A 75 -10.12 11.39 -5.59
N HIS A 76 -11.27 10.72 -5.62
CA HIS A 76 -12.27 10.90 -6.67
C HIS A 76 -12.80 12.33 -6.72
N TRP A 77 -13.13 12.91 -5.56
CA TRP A 77 -13.59 14.29 -5.47
C TRP A 77 -12.57 15.28 -6.04
N MET A 78 -11.30 15.13 -5.67
CA MET A 78 -10.26 16.06 -6.09
C MET A 78 -9.89 15.89 -7.57
N LYS A 79 -9.84 14.65 -8.06
CA LYS A 79 -9.32 14.36 -9.40
C LYS A 79 -10.39 14.31 -10.50
N HIS A 80 -11.64 14.06 -10.13
CA HIS A 80 -12.71 13.76 -11.08
C HIS A 80 -13.97 14.60 -10.86
N ARG A 81 -13.90 15.68 -10.07
CA ARG A 81 -15.02 16.61 -9.84
C ARG A 81 -15.77 17.00 -11.12
N GLY A 82 -17.09 17.07 -11.04
CA GLY A 82 -17.96 17.45 -12.17
C GLY A 82 -18.22 16.35 -13.19
N LYS A 83 -17.72 15.13 -12.96
CA LYS A 83 -18.09 13.93 -13.72
C LYS A 83 -19.14 13.16 -12.91
N VAL A 84 -20.31 12.94 -13.50
CA VAL A 84 -21.55 12.43 -12.88
C VAL A 84 -21.32 11.21 -11.97
N ALA A 85 -21.93 11.26 -10.77
CA ALA A 85 -22.09 10.23 -9.71
C ALA A 85 -21.20 8.98 -9.76
N LEU A 86 -20.34 8.80 -8.76
CA LEU A 86 -19.42 7.66 -8.63
C LEU A 86 -19.92 6.72 -7.54
N VAL A 87 -20.19 5.46 -7.92
CA VAL A 87 -20.50 4.36 -7.00
C VAL A 87 -19.41 3.31 -7.18
N CYS A 88 -18.67 3.02 -6.10
CA CYS A 88 -17.53 2.11 -6.13
C CYS A 88 -17.97 0.69 -5.73
N ASN A 89 -17.60 -0.34 -6.51
CA ASN A 89 -17.91 -1.75 -6.19
C ASN A 89 -16.74 -2.46 -5.48
N ASN A 90 -17.07 -3.47 -4.66
CA ASN A 90 -16.17 -4.21 -3.77
C ASN A 90 -14.90 -4.81 -4.42
N GLU A 91 -14.92 -5.18 -5.70
CA GLU A 91 -13.81 -5.92 -6.33
C GLU A 91 -12.65 -5.03 -6.84
N GLN A 92 -12.87 -3.72 -6.99
CA GLN A 92 -11.87 -2.82 -7.60
C GLN A 92 -10.84 -2.29 -6.60
N LEU A 93 -11.18 -2.36 -5.32
CA LEU A 93 -10.43 -1.80 -4.21
C LEU A 93 -9.22 -2.65 -3.77
N MET A 94 -9.10 -3.89 -4.26
CA MET A 94 -7.99 -4.80 -3.94
C MET A 94 -7.13 -5.24 -5.13
N CYS A 95 -7.57 -5.03 -6.40
CA CYS A 95 -7.00 -5.76 -7.53
C CYS A 95 -6.52 -4.96 -8.76
N LYS A 96 -6.52 -3.62 -8.77
CA LYS A 96 -5.95 -2.85 -9.91
C LYS A 96 -5.14 -1.64 -9.46
N TRP A 97 -3.85 -1.85 -9.27
CA TRP A 97 -2.85 -0.80 -9.09
C TRP A 97 -2.13 -0.43 -10.40
N GLU A 98 -2.49 -1.07 -11.52
CA GLU A 98 -1.92 -0.81 -12.85
C GLU A 98 -3.01 -0.30 -13.80
N GLY A 99 -2.96 1.00 -14.14
CA GLY A 99 -3.82 1.63 -15.14
C GLY A 99 -3.77 3.16 -15.09
N ARG A 100 -4.21 3.83 -16.16
CA ARG A 100 -4.58 5.27 -16.14
C ARG A 100 -6.05 5.47 -15.77
N ASP A 101 -6.65 4.47 -15.15
CA ASP A 101 -8.08 4.46 -14.84
C ASP A 101 -8.37 5.21 -13.54
N ARG A 102 -9.57 5.75 -13.40
CA ARG A 102 -9.97 6.66 -12.31
C ARG A 102 -9.71 6.06 -10.93
N GLU A 103 -9.98 4.76 -10.77
CA GLU A 103 -9.78 4.02 -9.53
C GLU A 103 -8.31 3.97 -9.09
N SER A 104 -7.39 3.76 -10.04
CA SER A 104 -5.95 3.75 -9.73
C SER A 104 -5.45 5.13 -9.28
N VAL A 105 -6.04 6.19 -9.85
CA VAL A 105 -5.73 7.57 -9.47
C VAL A 105 -6.24 7.86 -8.05
N ALA A 106 -7.45 7.42 -7.73
CA ALA A 106 -8.03 7.56 -6.39
C ALA A 106 -7.26 6.74 -5.34
N ASN A 107 -6.89 5.50 -5.66
CA ASN A 107 -6.05 4.66 -4.80
C ASN A 107 -4.68 5.29 -4.52
N ARG A 108 -4.02 5.84 -5.55
CA ARG A 108 -2.75 6.54 -5.38
C ARG A 108 -2.91 7.80 -4.53
N TYR A 109 -3.96 8.58 -4.76
CA TYR A 109 -4.25 9.77 -3.96
C TYR A 109 -4.43 9.41 -2.49
N ALA A 110 -5.24 8.38 -2.19
CA ALA A 110 -5.46 7.89 -0.83
C ALA A 110 -4.16 7.43 -0.16
N ALA A 111 -3.34 6.66 -0.87
CA ALA A 111 -2.06 6.18 -0.36
C ALA A 111 -1.09 7.33 -0.07
N GLU A 112 -0.99 8.33 -0.95
CA GLU A 112 -0.12 9.49 -0.75
C GLU A 112 -0.63 10.43 0.35
N LEU A 113 -1.94 10.52 0.55
CA LEU A 113 -2.55 11.32 1.63
C LEU A 113 -2.36 10.66 3.00
N LEU A 114 -2.60 9.35 3.11
CA LEU A 114 -2.51 8.64 4.38
C LEU A 114 -1.07 8.24 4.75
N LEU A 115 -0.20 8.07 3.76
CA LEU A 115 1.22 7.73 3.95
C LEU A 115 2.13 8.74 3.23
N PRO A 116 2.11 10.03 3.62
CA PRO A 116 2.85 11.07 2.94
C PRO A 116 4.35 10.83 3.02
N GLN A 117 5.04 11.02 1.90
CA GLN A 117 6.46 10.66 1.77
C GLN A 117 7.34 11.37 2.81
N TYR A 118 7.11 12.66 3.06
CA TYR A 118 7.94 13.44 3.98
C TYR A 118 7.87 12.93 5.43
N LEU A 119 6.69 12.51 5.92
CA LEU A 119 6.57 11.88 7.23
C LEU A 119 7.09 10.45 7.22
N PHE A 120 6.74 9.68 6.18
CA PHE A 120 7.08 8.28 6.09
C PHE A 120 8.60 8.07 6.05
N GLN A 121 9.31 8.83 5.22
CA GLN A 121 10.78 8.75 5.14
C GLN A 121 11.45 9.21 6.43
N SER A 122 10.92 10.25 7.09
CA SER A 122 11.44 10.70 8.38
C SER A 122 11.34 9.61 9.45
N LEU A 123 10.24 8.86 9.47
CA LEU A 123 10.03 7.77 10.44
C LEU A 123 10.73 6.47 10.04
N LEU A 124 10.93 6.23 8.74
CA LEU A 124 11.64 5.05 8.23
C LEU A 124 13.17 5.17 8.39
N LYS A 125 13.69 6.39 8.49
CA LYS A 125 15.13 6.67 8.61
C LYS A 125 15.77 5.79 9.69
N ASP A 126 16.89 5.15 9.32
CA ASP A 126 17.70 4.28 10.19
C ASP A 126 16.98 3.01 10.72
N LYS A 127 15.76 2.70 10.23
CA LYS A 127 15.05 1.46 10.58
C LYS A 127 15.38 0.31 9.61
N PRO A 128 15.36 -0.95 10.10
CA PRO A 128 15.52 -2.11 9.24
C PRO A 128 14.25 -2.31 8.37
N LEU A 129 14.42 -2.75 7.13
CA LEU A 129 13.30 -3.09 6.24
C LEU A 129 12.78 -4.48 6.59
N THR A 130 11.92 -4.54 7.60
CA THR A 130 11.28 -5.75 8.12
C THR A 130 9.77 -5.52 8.22
N LEU A 131 8.99 -6.60 8.30
CA LEU A 131 7.56 -6.51 8.54
C LEU A 131 7.25 -6.02 9.96
N GLU A 132 8.17 -6.15 10.92
CA GLU A 132 8.06 -5.50 12.23
C GLU A 132 8.08 -3.97 12.10
N THR A 133 9.04 -3.42 11.36
CA THR A 133 9.08 -1.98 11.04
C THR A 133 7.80 -1.55 10.32
N VAL A 134 7.32 -2.35 9.36
CA VAL A 134 6.03 -2.11 8.69
C VAL A 134 4.88 -2.05 9.69
N ARG A 135 4.78 -3.01 10.63
CA ARG A 135 3.70 -3.01 11.63
C ARG A 135 3.73 -1.75 12.49
N GLY A 136 4.90 -1.35 12.98
CA GLY A 136 5.03 -0.14 13.80
C GLY A 136 4.71 1.15 13.03
N LEU A 137 4.98 1.21 11.72
CA LEU A 137 4.56 2.33 10.88
C LEU A 137 3.05 2.27 10.58
N ALA A 138 2.52 1.08 10.30
CA ALA A 138 1.10 0.88 10.01
C ALA A 138 0.22 1.30 11.19
N GLU A 139 0.66 1.02 12.42
CA GLU A 139 0.03 1.48 13.64
C GLU A 139 0.04 3.01 13.75
N GLN A 140 1.19 3.65 13.56
CA GLN A 140 1.32 5.12 13.65
C GLN A 140 0.47 5.87 12.62
N PHE A 141 0.34 5.34 11.40
CA PHE A 141 -0.47 5.95 10.34
C PHE A 141 -1.93 5.45 10.31
N GLU A 142 -2.27 4.47 11.16
CA GLU A 142 -3.57 3.78 11.17
C GLU A 142 -3.95 3.22 9.79
N THR A 143 -3.02 2.53 9.14
CA THR A 143 -3.20 1.94 7.81
C THR A 143 -2.98 0.42 7.83
N SER A 144 -3.25 -0.26 6.71
CA SER A 144 -3.01 -1.71 6.63
C SER A 144 -1.52 -2.02 6.48
N ILE A 145 -1.12 -3.21 6.94
CA ILE A 145 0.23 -3.76 6.74
C ILE A 145 0.59 -3.75 5.25
N THR A 146 -0.34 -4.17 4.39
CA THR A 146 -0.11 -4.22 2.93
C THR A 146 0.16 -2.84 2.34
N ALA A 147 -0.65 -1.83 2.67
CA ALA A 147 -0.46 -0.47 2.16
C ALA A 147 0.85 0.15 2.67
N THR A 148 1.17 -0.09 3.95
CA THR A 148 2.41 0.40 4.58
C THR A 148 3.64 -0.26 3.98
N ALA A 149 3.62 -1.59 3.79
CA ALA A 149 4.72 -2.33 3.16
C ALA A 149 4.94 -1.87 1.72
N MET A 150 3.84 -1.65 0.98
CA MET A 150 3.87 -1.13 -0.38
C MET A 150 4.58 0.22 -0.41
N ARG A 151 4.16 1.14 0.48
CA ARG A 151 4.77 2.46 0.58
C ARG A 151 6.25 2.41 0.97
N LEU A 152 6.62 1.53 1.89
CA LEU A 152 8.00 1.29 2.28
C LEU A 152 8.84 0.85 1.08
N VAL A 153 8.36 -0.10 0.28
CA VAL A 153 9.07 -0.55 -0.92
C VAL A 153 9.16 0.55 -1.97
N GLN A 154 8.13 1.37 -2.15
CA GLN A 154 8.14 2.48 -3.10
C GLN A 154 9.13 3.60 -2.73
N LEU A 155 9.42 3.80 -1.43
CA LEU A 155 10.21 4.92 -0.92
C LEU A 155 11.62 4.55 -0.43
N THR A 156 11.96 3.26 -0.41
CA THR A 156 13.30 2.80 -0.02
C THR A 156 14.29 2.89 -1.18
N ASP A 157 15.51 3.31 -0.88
CA ASP A 157 16.64 3.27 -1.82
C ASP A 157 17.25 1.86 -1.93
N ARG A 158 17.11 1.05 -0.87
CA ARG A 158 17.61 -0.33 -0.87
C ARG A 158 16.80 -1.22 -1.81
N PRO A 159 17.45 -2.11 -2.58
CA PRO A 159 16.75 -3.10 -3.39
C PRO A 159 15.82 -3.96 -2.55
N ALA A 160 14.54 -3.82 -2.83
CA ALA A 160 13.47 -4.55 -2.18
C ALA A 160 12.35 -4.90 -3.17
N ALA A 161 11.64 -5.98 -2.86
CA ALA A 161 10.42 -6.42 -3.50
C ALA A 161 9.37 -6.74 -2.43
N LEU A 162 8.14 -6.28 -2.65
CA LEU A 162 6.98 -6.75 -1.90
C LEU A 162 6.24 -7.76 -2.77
N ILE A 163 6.03 -8.97 -2.28
CA ILE A 163 5.44 -10.05 -3.07
C ILE A 163 4.22 -10.58 -2.32
N CYS A 164 3.06 -10.54 -2.99
CA CYS A 164 1.86 -11.20 -2.50
C CYS A 164 1.67 -12.51 -3.25
N ALA A 165 1.51 -13.60 -2.51
CA ALA A 165 1.37 -14.93 -3.05
C ALA A 165 0.04 -15.57 -2.60
N SER A 166 -0.48 -16.44 -3.45
CA SER A 166 -1.57 -17.37 -3.17
C SER A 166 -1.11 -18.80 -3.44
N ALA A 167 -1.98 -19.78 -3.18
CA ALA A 167 -1.70 -21.19 -3.51
C ALA A 167 -1.34 -21.41 -5.00
N HIS A 168 -1.78 -20.51 -5.89
CA HIS A 168 -1.54 -20.60 -7.33
C HIS A 168 -0.24 -19.90 -7.79
N GLY A 169 0.53 -19.32 -6.88
CA GLY A 169 1.75 -18.58 -7.22
C GLY A 169 1.69 -17.12 -6.77
N ARG A 170 2.50 -16.28 -7.41
CA ARG A 170 2.51 -14.84 -7.17
C ARG A 170 1.23 -14.19 -7.71
N ALA A 171 0.45 -13.58 -6.81
CA ALA A 171 -0.74 -12.81 -7.16
C ALA A 171 -0.36 -11.44 -7.74
N TRP A 172 0.51 -10.71 -7.04
CA TRP A 172 1.06 -9.43 -7.47
C TRP A 172 2.41 -9.17 -6.78
N PHE A 173 3.13 -8.15 -7.24
CA PHE A 173 4.35 -7.67 -6.58
C PHE A 173 4.56 -6.18 -6.82
N GLU A 174 5.39 -5.56 -5.99
CA GLU A 174 5.94 -4.23 -6.20
C GLU A 174 7.45 -4.27 -6.03
N LEU A 175 8.15 -3.42 -6.77
CA LEU A 175 9.59 -3.28 -6.70
C LEU A 175 9.96 -1.88 -6.24
N SER A 176 10.98 -1.81 -5.39
CA SER A 176 11.67 -0.56 -5.11
C SER A 176 12.21 0.08 -6.39
N PRO A 177 12.42 1.42 -6.42
CA PRO A 177 12.96 2.10 -7.59
C PRO A 177 14.26 1.46 -8.12
N SER A 178 15.18 1.10 -7.21
CA SER A 178 16.45 0.46 -7.57
C SER A 178 16.27 -0.96 -8.13
N ALA A 179 15.38 -1.77 -7.54
CA ALA A 179 15.07 -3.10 -8.06
C ALA A 179 14.34 -3.06 -9.42
N LYS A 180 13.47 -2.06 -9.63
CA LYS A 180 12.77 -1.83 -10.91
C LYS A 180 13.75 -1.41 -12.01
N ALA A 181 14.68 -0.51 -11.71
CA ALA A 181 15.74 -0.09 -12.63
C ALA A 181 16.66 -1.26 -13.02
N ALA A 182 16.98 -2.13 -12.07
CA ALA A 182 17.77 -3.34 -12.30
C ALA A 182 16.97 -4.51 -12.92
N GLN A 183 15.67 -4.33 -13.18
CA GLN A 183 14.78 -5.37 -13.73
C GLN A 183 14.79 -6.68 -12.92
N CYS A 184 14.90 -6.58 -11.58
CA CYS A 184 14.91 -7.73 -10.68
C CYS A 184 13.50 -8.28 -10.45
N TRP A 185 12.92 -8.86 -11.50
CA TRP A 185 11.57 -9.42 -11.45
C TRP A 185 11.53 -10.70 -10.62
N PRO A 186 10.62 -10.81 -9.62
CA PRO A 186 10.50 -12.05 -8.86
C PRO A 186 9.95 -13.18 -9.75
N ARG A 187 10.01 -14.41 -9.27
CA ARG A 187 9.37 -15.56 -9.94
C ARG A 187 7.86 -15.42 -9.92
N ARG A 188 7.21 -16.02 -10.94
CA ARG A 188 5.75 -16.18 -10.98
C ARG A 188 5.28 -17.36 -10.12
N THR A 189 6.06 -18.45 -10.12
CA THR A 189 5.78 -19.63 -9.30
C THR A 189 6.17 -19.37 -7.85
N LEU A 190 5.42 -19.99 -6.93
CA LEU A 190 5.70 -19.94 -5.50
C LEU A 190 6.66 -21.09 -5.12
N PRO A 191 7.95 -20.81 -4.81
CA PRO A 191 8.92 -21.85 -4.45
C PRO A 191 8.60 -22.47 -3.10
N VAL A 192 8.84 -23.77 -2.94
CA VAL A 192 8.50 -24.51 -1.71
C VAL A 192 9.30 -24.06 -0.49
N GLU A 193 10.49 -23.52 -0.74
CA GLU A 193 11.43 -23.02 0.25
C GLU A 193 11.08 -21.60 0.73
N SER A 194 10.13 -20.91 0.08
CA SER A 194 9.71 -19.56 0.45
C SER A 194 8.84 -19.54 1.71
N GLY A 195 8.84 -18.43 2.44
CA GLY A 195 8.03 -18.27 3.64
C GLY A 195 6.54 -18.26 3.31
N ALA A 196 6.20 -17.72 2.13
CA ALA A 196 4.84 -17.75 1.63
C ALA A 196 4.36 -19.19 1.34
N ALA A 197 5.23 -20.10 0.87
CA ALA A 197 4.87 -21.51 0.75
C ALA A 197 4.70 -22.20 2.11
N ALA A 198 5.50 -21.83 3.11
CA ALA A 198 5.33 -22.32 4.48
C ALA A 198 3.92 -22.00 5.01
N ILE A 199 3.51 -20.74 4.88
CA ILE A 199 2.20 -20.26 5.30
C ILE A 199 1.06 -20.92 4.50
N LEU A 200 1.16 -20.93 3.17
CA LEU A 200 0.04 -21.27 2.30
C LEU A 200 -0.14 -22.77 2.05
N LYS A 201 0.92 -23.57 2.21
CA LYS A 201 0.89 -25.01 1.92
C LYS A 201 1.11 -25.89 3.16
N ARG A 202 1.75 -25.37 4.20
CA ARG A 202 2.10 -26.13 5.41
C ARG A 202 1.50 -25.57 6.69
N ASP A 203 0.83 -24.42 6.61
CA ASP A 203 0.29 -23.69 7.75
C ASP A 203 1.35 -23.35 8.82
N GLU A 204 2.59 -23.12 8.36
CA GLU A 204 3.73 -22.74 9.18
C GLU A 204 3.99 -21.25 9.03
N GLU A 205 3.92 -20.48 10.12
CA GLU A 205 4.22 -19.04 10.10
C GLU A 205 5.70 -18.76 10.43
N PRO A 206 6.51 -18.28 9.47
CA PRO A 206 7.89 -17.89 9.74
C PRO A 206 7.95 -16.74 10.74
N ILE A 207 8.91 -16.81 11.66
CA ILE A 207 9.14 -15.74 12.65
C ILE A 207 10.22 -14.81 12.14
N GLY A 208 9.80 -13.60 11.73
CA GLY A 208 10.69 -12.50 11.37
C GLY A 208 11.56 -12.74 10.14
N PRO A 209 12.60 -11.90 9.95
CA PRO A 209 13.45 -11.95 8.78
C PRO A 209 14.37 -13.18 8.76
N ARG A 210 14.46 -13.85 7.62
CA ARG A 210 15.34 -15.02 7.42
C ARG A 210 16.11 -14.92 6.11
N LYS A 211 17.35 -15.42 6.12
CA LYS A 211 18.16 -15.55 4.90
C LYS A 211 17.65 -16.70 4.05
N VAL A 212 17.55 -16.47 2.75
CA VAL A 212 17.17 -17.48 1.76
C VAL A 212 18.11 -17.42 0.56
N SER A 213 18.19 -18.52 -0.18
CA SER A 213 18.90 -18.53 -1.47
C SER A 213 18.26 -17.51 -2.42
N PRO A 214 19.04 -16.72 -3.18
CA PRO A 214 18.51 -15.85 -4.23
C PRO A 214 17.63 -16.59 -5.24
N THR A 215 17.90 -17.88 -5.47
CA THR A 215 17.14 -18.73 -6.40
C THR A 215 15.69 -18.94 -5.99
N VAL A 216 15.34 -18.71 -4.71
CA VAL A 216 13.96 -18.75 -4.21
C VAL A 216 13.14 -17.69 -4.93
N TRP A 217 13.48 -16.41 -4.79
CA TRP A 217 12.65 -15.34 -5.34
C TRP A 217 13.03 -14.94 -6.76
N PHE A 218 14.25 -15.20 -7.20
CA PHE A 218 14.77 -14.76 -8.49
C PHE A 218 15.22 -15.96 -9.34
N GLY A 219 15.05 -15.83 -10.66
CA GLY A 219 15.61 -16.77 -11.64
C GLY A 219 16.49 -16.04 -12.67
N GLY A 220 17.23 -16.79 -13.48
CA GLY A 220 17.97 -16.26 -14.63
C GLY A 220 18.99 -15.17 -14.30
N ASN A 221 19.06 -14.14 -15.17
CA ASN A 221 20.04 -13.04 -15.24
C ASN A 221 20.28 -12.20 -13.97
N ASN A 222 19.65 -12.51 -12.84
CA ASN A 222 19.88 -11.87 -11.54
C ASN A 222 21.10 -12.46 -10.78
N ALA A 223 22.11 -12.94 -11.51
CA ALA A 223 23.27 -13.65 -10.96
C ALA A 223 24.14 -12.82 -10.00
N SER A 224 23.95 -11.50 -9.98
CA SER A 224 24.64 -10.58 -9.06
C SER A 224 24.05 -10.60 -7.64
N ILE A 225 22.81 -11.09 -7.45
CA ILE A 225 22.18 -11.18 -6.13
C ILE A 225 22.75 -12.38 -5.40
N ARG A 226 23.42 -12.14 -4.27
CA ARG A 226 24.08 -13.18 -3.46
C ARG A 226 23.37 -13.45 -2.15
N ASP A 227 22.92 -12.39 -1.49
CA ASP A 227 22.26 -12.46 -0.19
C ASP A 227 20.83 -11.94 -0.32
N VAL A 228 19.86 -12.75 0.07
CA VAL A 228 18.45 -12.36 0.12
C VAL A 228 17.93 -12.62 1.51
N VAL A 229 17.28 -11.62 2.08
CA VAL A 229 16.49 -11.75 3.31
C VAL A 229 15.02 -11.63 2.92
N GLU A 230 14.20 -12.54 3.40
CA GLU A 230 12.75 -12.41 3.33
C GLU A 230 12.16 -12.29 4.74
N ASP A 231 11.08 -11.55 4.88
CA ASP A 231 10.24 -11.50 6.06
C ASP A 231 8.80 -11.66 5.58
N THR A 232 8.07 -12.66 6.09
CA THR A 232 6.79 -13.10 5.52
C THR A 232 5.71 -13.18 6.58
N VAL A 233 4.50 -12.71 6.25
CA VAL A 233 3.33 -12.77 7.13
C VAL A 233 2.09 -13.23 6.37
N ARG A 234 1.16 -13.88 7.07
CA ARG A 234 -0.19 -14.17 6.57
C ARG A 234 -1.02 -12.88 6.55
N ILE A 235 -1.69 -12.59 5.44
CA ILE A 235 -2.61 -11.44 5.32
C ILE A 235 -4.06 -11.91 5.36
N THR A 236 -4.37 -13.02 4.69
CA THR A 236 -5.68 -13.69 4.74
C THR A 236 -5.48 -15.20 4.78
N ALA A 237 -6.57 -15.96 4.87
CA ALA A 237 -6.52 -17.42 4.76
C ALA A 237 -5.84 -17.91 3.46
N HIS A 238 -5.85 -17.10 2.40
CA HIS A 238 -5.36 -17.50 1.07
C HIS A 238 -4.20 -16.65 0.55
N LEU A 239 -3.77 -15.64 1.30
CA LEU A 239 -2.72 -14.70 0.88
C LEU A 239 -1.62 -14.57 1.92
N ALA A 240 -0.38 -14.68 1.46
CA ALA A 240 0.83 -14.38 2.21
C ALA A 240 1.57 -13.20 1.56
N LEU A 241 2.18 -12.36 2.38
CA LEU A 241 2.94 -11.18 1.98
C LEU A 241 4.39 -11.34 2.42
N SER A 242 5.30 -11.31 1.46
CA SER A 242 6.75 -11.42 1.68
C SER A 242 7.43 -10.10 1.31
N LEU A 243 8.11 -9.50 2.27
CA LEU A 243 9.07 -8.42 2.05
C LEU A 243 10.43 -9.04 1.80
N VAL A 244 10.95 -8.88 0.59
CA VAL A 244 12.22 -9.46 0.14
C VAL A 244 13.22 -8.33 -0.06
N VAL A 245 14.36 -8.38 0.61
CA VAL A 245 15.39 -7.34 0.61
C VAL A 245 16.75 -7.97 0.32
N TRP A 246 17.56 -7.29 -0.49
CA TRP A 246 18.92 -7.73 -0.78
C TRP A 246 19.89 -6.55 -0.81
N PRO A 247 21.19 -6.78 -0.57
CA PRO A 247 22.20 -5.74 -0.75
C PRO A 247 22.20 -5.28 -2.20
N SER A 248 22.35 -3.97 -2.42
CA SER A 248 22.80 -3.48 -3.72
C SER A 248 24.12 -4.18 -4.03
N SER A 249 24.24 -4.80 -5.20
CA SER A 249 25.55 -5.23 -5.67
C SER A 249 26.47 -4.02 -5.56
N CYS A 250 27.55 -4.11 -4.75
CA CYS A 250 28.62 -3.13 -4.86
C CYS A 250 29.00 -3.12 -6.34
N ALA A 251 28.82 -1.97 -7.01
CA ALA A 251 29.49 -1.74 -8.26
C ALA A 251 30.97 -1.99 -7.96
N ARG A 252 31.50 -3.09 -8.49
CA ARG A 252 32.93 -3.30 -8.54
C ARG A 252 33.49 -2.46 -9.67
#